data_AF-A0A3P9KD02-F1
#
_entry.id   AF-A0A3P9KD02-F1
#
_cell.length_a   1.000
_cell.length_b   1.000
_cell.length_c   1.000
_cell.angle_alpha   90.00
_cell.angle_beta   90.00
_cell.angle_gamma   90.00
#
_symmetry.space_group_name_H-M   'P 1'
#
loop_
_entity.id
_entity.type
_entity.pdbx_description
1 polymer ?
#
loop_
_entity_poly.entity_id
_entity_poly.type
_entity_poly.pdbx_seq_one_letter_code
_entity_poly.pdbx_strand_id
1 'polypeptide(L)'
;MSSAFEALREVRSPRWVYFGSSLYFISSTKLPMLQSRDDCQQRGADLVIINTKEEQVGFNFMGKFHRLTWIGLIYQDQTMNWKWVDGTSLTESYWGEGEPNGYMDRNESCVEIRFFEQENSWNDIPCYEQNYWICEKNAL
;
A
#
# COMPACT_ATOMS: atom_id res chain seq x y z
N MET A 1 20.55 8.93 35.82
CA MET A 1 20.86 7.76 34.97
C MET A 1 19.63 7.47 34.14
N SER A 2 19.86 7.34 32.84
CA SER A 2 18.96 7.64 31.73
C SER A 2 17.74 6.72 31.61
N SER A 3 16.56 7.31 31.38
CA SER A 3 15.27 6.66 31.13
C SER A 3 15.12 6.06 29.73
N ALA A 4 16.22 5.66 29.10
CA ALA A 4 16.21 5.04 27.77
C ALA A 4 15.70 3.59 27.78
N PHE A 5 15.68 2.93 28.94
CA PHE A 5 15.28 1.51 29.06
C PHE A 5 13.77 1.30 29.19
N GLU A 6 12.98 2.33 29.47
CA GLU A 6 11.51 2.22 29.54
C GLU A 6 10.82 2.43 28.17
N ALA A 7 11.51 2.99 27.18
CA ALA A 7 10.94 3.25 25.85
C ALA A 7 10.94 2.02 24.90
N LEU A 8 11.55 0.90 25.28
CA LEU A 8 11.76 -0.26 24.38
C LEU A 8 10.73 -1.39 24.58
N ARG A 9 9.64 -1.16 25.31
CA ARG A 9 8.73 -2.24 25.72
C ARG A 9 7.40 -2.40 25.00
N GLU A 10 7.07 -1.62 23.96
CA GLU A 10 5.72 -1.75 23.38
C GLU A 10 5.55 -1.59 21.85
N VAL A 11 6.53 -2.04 21.05
CA VAL A 11 6.27 -2.32 19.62
C VAL A 11 6.69 -3.75 19.26
N ARG A 12 6.18 -4.73 20.00
CA ARG A 12 6.07 -6.12 19.53
C ARG A 12 4.60 -6.47 19.38
N SER A 13 3.87 -5.69 18.59
CA SER A 13 2.62 -6.20 18.03
C SER A 13 3.03 -7.22 16.97
N PRO A 14 2.72 -8.53 17.12
CA PRO A 14 3.25 -9.60 16.28
C PRO A 14 2.83 -9.53 14.80
N ARG A 15 2.16 -8.45 14.37
CA ARG A 15 1.66 -8.24 13.02
C ARG A 15 2.22 -7.00 12.29
N TRP A 16 3.11 -6.24 12.92
CA TRP A 16 3.77 -5.09 12.26
C TRP A 16 5.24 -5.40 11.97
N VAL A 17 5.70 -5.03 10.78
CA VAL A 17 7.08 -5.19 10.32
C VAL A 17 7.71 -3.80 10.18
N TYR A 18 8.90 -3.63 10.72
CA TYR A 18 9.68 -2.39 10.57
C TYR A 18 10.49 -2.44 9.28
N PHE A 19 10.41 -1.41 8.45
CA PHE A 19 11.24 -1.24 7.26
C PHE A 19 11.46 0.26 6.99
N GLY A 20 12.71 0.67 6.76
CA GLY A 20 13.05 2.09 6.63
C GLY A 20 12.76 2.88 7.91
N SER A 21 11.84 3.85 7.82
CA SER A 21 11.35 4.67 8.94
C SER A 21 9.87 4.41 9.29
N SER A 22 9.27 3.37 8.69
CA SER A 22 7.85 3.07 8.80
C SER A 22 7.59 1.68 9.39
N LEU A 23 6.38 1.50 9.91
CA LEU A 23 5.81 0.23 10.34
C LEU A 23 4.74 -0.19 9.33
N TYR A 24 4.79 -1.45 8.92
CA TYR A 24 3.89 -2.03 7.93
C TYR A 24 3.08 -3.18 8.51
N PHE A 25 1.79 -3.21 8.21
CA PHE A 25 0.90 -4.33 8.53
C PHE A 25 0.39 -4.93 7.24
N ILE A 26 0.53 -6.25 7.09
CA ILE A 26 0.01 -6.98 5.94
C ILE A 26 -1.20 -7.78 6.39
N SER A 27 -2.33 -7.55 5.75
CA SER A 27 -3.57 -8.27 6.03
C SER A 27 -3.47 -9.78 5.74
N SER A 28 -4.31 -10.55 6.45
CA SER A 28 -4.49 -12.00 6.23
C SER A 28 -5.80 -12.35 5.54
N THR A 29 -6.66 -11.35 5.32
CA THR A 29 -7.98 -11.46 4.68
C THR A 29 -8.03 -10.51 3.49
N LYS A 30 -9.12 -10.57 2.71
CA LYS A 30 -9.33 -9.68 1.56
C LYS A 30 -10.52 -8.77 1.78
N LEU A 31 -10.42 -7.53 1.35
CA LEU A 31 -11.49 -6.52 1.42
C LEU A 31 -11.46 -5.61 0.17
N PRO A 32 -12.57 -4.91 -0.13
CA PRO A 32 -12.57 -3.75 -1.03
C PRO A 32 -11.58 -2.67 -0.58
N MET A 33 -11.11 -1.84 -1.52
CA MET A 33 -10.05 -0.85 -1.24
C MET A 33 -10.45 0.11 -0.11
N LEU A 34 -11.67 0.66 -0.15
CA LEU A 34 -12.16 1.58 0.88
C LEU A 34 -12.23 0.93 2.28
N GLN A 35 -12.74 -0.30 2.37
CA GLN A 35 -12.81 -1.02 3.65
C GLN A 35 -11.42 -1.40 4.17
N SER A 36 -10.48 -1.68 3.25
CA SER A 36 -9.08 -1.92 3.58
C SER A 36 -8.42 -0.67 4.17
N ARG A 37 -8.73 0.50 3.59
CA ARG A 37 -8.30 1.80 4.12
C ARG A 37 -8.88 2.08 5.50
N ASP A 38 -10.18 1.83 5.68
CA ASP A 38 -10.85 2.00 6.97
C ASP A 38 -10.20 1.13 8.07
N ASP A 39 -9.80 -0.11 7.75
CA ASP A 39 -9.06 -0.98 8.67
C ASP A 39 -7.69 -0.39 9.03
N CYS A 40 -6.95 0.18 8.08
CA CYS A 40 -5.68 0.86 8.37
C CYS A 40 -5.88 2.08 9.28
N GLN A 41 -6.89 2.91 8.99
CA GLN A 41 -7.21 4.10 9.78
C GLN A 41 -7.62 3.75 11.21
N GLN A 42 -8.40 2.69 11.40
CA GLN A 42 -8.73 2.16 12.74
C GLN A 42 -7.51 1.66 13.52
N ARG A 43 -6.41 1.33 12.83
CA ARG A 43 -5.12 0.94 13.44
C ARG A 43 -4.16 2.12 13.67
N GLY A 44 -4.59 3.35 13.39
CA GLY A 44 -3.75 4.55 13.46
C GLY A 44 -2.69 4.58 12.35
N ALA A 45 -3.04 4.11 11.17
CA ALA A 45 -2.23 4.05 9.95
C ALA A 45 -3.07 4.51 8.74
N ASP A 46 -2.53 4.47 7.53
CA ASP A 46 -3.31 4.52 6.29
C ASP A 46 -2.81 3.42 5.33
N LEU A 47 -3.41 3.26 4.15
CA LEU A 47 -2.85 2.38 3.12
C LEU A 47 -1.46 2.87 2.71
N VAL A 48 -0.58 1.91 2.41
CA VAL A 48 0.82 2.19 2.10
C VAL A 48 0.99 3.18 0.95
N ILE A 49 1.93 4.11 1.11
CA ILE A 49 2.37 5.04 0.08
C ILE A 49 3.77 4.60 -0.33
N ILE A 50 3.98 4.33 -1.62
CA ILE A 50 5.29 3.88 -2.10
C ILE A 50 6.01 5.10 -2.69
N ASN A 51 6.97 5.63 -1.94
CA ASN A 51 7.71 6.85 -2.29
C ASN A 51 9.16 6.57 -2.68
N THR A 52 9.64 5.35 -2.46
CA THR A 52 11.02 4.96 -2.77
C THR A 52 11.08 3.67 -3.56
N LYS A 53 12.13 3.53 -4.38
CA LYS A 53 12.44 2.29 -5.08
C LYS A 53 12.69 1.14 -4.11
N GLU A 54 13.30 1.43 -2.96
CA GLU A 54 13.55 0.44 -1.89
C GLU A 54 12.25 -0.14 -1.33
N GLU A 55 11.23 0.69 -1.10
CA GLU A 55 9.88 0.24 -0.72
C GLU A 55 9.27 -0.64 -1.80
N GLN A 56 9.28 -0.18 -3.06
CA GLN A 56 8.73 -0.94 -4.18
C GLN A 56 9.35 -2.35 -4.27
N VAL A 57 10.67 -2.44 -4.25
CA VAL A 57 11.39 -3.72 -4.29
C VAL A 57 11.09 -4.56 -3.05
N GLY A 58 11.00 -3.95 -1.87
CA GLY A 58 10.62 -4.60 -0.63
C GLY A 58 9.23 -5.25 -0.71
N PHE A 59 8.23 -4.52 -1.21
CA PHE A 59 6.87 -5.04 -1.36
C PHE A 59 6.75 -6.12 -2.42
N ASN A 60 7.48 -6.03 -3.53
CA ASN A 60 7.55 -7.13 -4.50
C ASN A 60 8.12 -8.41 -3.87
N PHE A 61 9.18 -8.28 -3.06
CA PHE A 61 9.76 -9.42 -2.35
C PHE A 61 8.77 -10.03 -1.33
N MET A 62 8.02 -9.21 -0.60
CA MET A 62 6.94 -9.68 0.28
C MET A 62 5.75 -10.24 -0.50
N GLY A 63 5.54 -9.77 -1.73
CA GLY A 63 4.53 -10.22 -2.69
C GLY A 63 4.77 -11.62 -3.27
N LYS A 64 5.92 -12.25 -2.99
CA LYS A 64 6.25 -13.65 -3.39
C LYS A 64 5.27 -14.72 -2.88
N PHE A 65 4.30 -14.34 -2.05
CA PHE A 65 3.14 -15.19 -1.72
C PHE A 65 2.02 -15.12 -2.78
N HIS A 66 2.24 -14.45 -3.92
CA HIS A 66 1.28 -14.25 -5.01
C HIS A 66 -0.06 -13.66 -4.53
N ARG A 67 0.02 -12.65 -3.66
CA ARG A 67 -1.15 -11.99 -3.08
C ARG A 67 -1.38 -10.65 -3.76
N LEU A 68 -2.44 -10.56 -4.56
CA LEU A 68 -2.93 -9.28 -5.06
C LEU A 68 -3.21 -8.36 -3.87
N THR A 69 -2.59 -7.18 -3.88
CA THR A 69 -2.49 -6.34 -2.68
C THR A 69 -2.73 -4.88 -3.00
N TRP A 70 -3.70 -4.27 -2.33
CA TRP A 70 -4.00 -2.84 -2.39
C TRP A 70 -2.83 -1.99 -1.89
N ILE A 71 -2.56 -0.91 -2.61
CA ILE A 71 -1.74 0.22 -2.17
C ILE A 71 -2.60 1.49 -2.07
N GLY A 72 -2.09 2.52 -1.42
CA GLY A 72 -2.80 3.77 -1.17
C GLY A 72 -2.88 4.71 -2.38
N LEU A 73 -2.88 4.21 -3.61
CA LEU A 73 -2.94 5.03 -4.83
C LEU A 73 -4.35 4.96 -5.44
N ILE A 74 -4.94 6.13 -5.73
CA ILE A 74 -6.32 6.26 -6.23
C ILE A 74 -6.34 7.26 -7.40
N TYR A 75 -7.10 6.96 -8.44
CA TYR A 75 -7.42 7.92 -9.50
C TYR A 75 -8.52 8.87 -9.04
N GLN A 76 -8.26 10.18 -9.09
CA GLN A 76 -9.25 11.20 -8.73
C GLN A 76 -9.81 11.89 -9.97
N ASP A 77 -11.06 11.59 -10.33
CA ASP A 77 -11.77 12.16 -11.50
C ASP A 77 -11.78 13.70 -11.47
N GLN A 78 -11.97 14.29 -10.29
CA GLN A 78 -12.04 15.74 -10.10
C GLN A 78 -10.76 16.46 -10.53
N THR A 79 -9.61 15.81 -10.34
CA THR A 79 -8.30 16.35 -10.72
C THR A 79 -7.70 15.67 -11.94
N MET A 80 -8.38 14.67 -12.50
CA MET A 80 -7.92 13.80 -13.59
C MET A 80 -6.49 13.28 -13.39
N ASN A 81 -6.14 12.87 -12.16
CA ASN A 81 -4.79 12.48 -11.80
C ASN A 81 -4.77 11.41 -10.70
N TRP A 82 -3.68 10.63 -10.66
CA TRP A 82 -3.39 9.68 -9.59
C TRP A 82 -2.87 10.39 -8.34
N LYS A 83 -3.47 10.08 -7.19
CA LYS A 83 -3.07 10.62 -5.89
C LYS A 83 -2.98 9.55 -4.83
N TRP A 84 -2.05 9.76 -3.92
CA TRP A 84 -1.92 8.96 -2.72
C TRP A 84 -3.03 9.29 -1.72
N VAL A 85 -3.27 8.39 -0.78
CA VAL A 85 -4.29 8.52 0.27
C VAL A 85 -4.07 9.73 1.19
N ASP A 86 -2.86 10.28 1.25
CA ASP A 86 -2.52 11.53 1.95
C ASP A 86 -2.82 12.81 1.13
N GLY A 87 -3.23 12.65 -0.13
CA GLY A 87 -3.58 13.73 -1.04
C GLY A 87 -2.42 14.25 -1.91
N THR A 88 -1.19 13.71 -1.75
CA THR A 88 -0.07 14.05 -2.61
C THR A 88 -0.23 13.44 -4.00
N SER A 89 0.29 14.13 -5.02
CA SER A 89 0.25 13.64 -6.40
C SER A 89 1.33 12.59 -6.65
N LEU A 90 1.04 11.62 -7.51
CA LEU A 90 2.03 10.64 -7.96
C LEU A 90 3.17 11.33 -8.74
N THR A 91 4.42 11.11 -8.32
CA THR A 91 5.61 11.64 -9.00
C THR A 91 6.42 10.57 -9.72
N GLU A 92 6.45 9.36 -9.18
CA GLU A 92 7.12 8.19 -9.75
C GLU A 92 6.14 7.01 -9.72
N SER A 93 6.20 6.15 -10.73
CA SER A 93 5.24 5.06 -10.87
C SER A 93 5.94 3.75 -11.20
N TYR A 94 5.39 2.65 -10.68
CA TYR A 94 5.84 1.30 -10.98
C TYR A 94 4.74 0.50 -11.69
N TRP A 95 4.07 1.12 -12.66
CA TRP A 95 3.06 0.47 -13.50
C TRP A 95 3.64 -0.71 -14.26
N GLY A 96 2.96 -1.85 -14.20
CA GLY A 96 3.28 -3.00 -15.02
C GLY A 96 3.15 -2.70 -16.52
N GLU A 97 3.71 -3.57 -17.34
CA GLU A 97 3.62 -3.43 -18.79
C GLU A 97 2.15 -3.42 -19.24
N GLY A 98 1.75 -2.32 -19.89
CA GLY A 98 0.38 -2.10 -20.35
C GLY A 98 -0.51 -1.32 -19.39
N GLU A 99 -0.06 -1.04 -18.16
CA GLU A 99 -0.84 -0.34 -17.13
C GLU A 99 -0.44 1.14 -16.96
N PRO A 100 -1.32 2.00 -16.40
CA PRO A 100 -2.73 1.72 -16.14
C PRO A 100 -3.54 1.73 -17.44
N ASN A 101 -4.50 0.83 -17.57
CA ASN A 101 -5.22 0.61 -18.83
C ASN A 101 -6.71 0.98 -18.79
N GLY A 102 -7.29 1.22 -17.61
CA GLY A 102 -8.69 1.58 -17.46
C GLY A 102 -9.63 0.55 -18.08
N TYR A 103 -9.39 -0.74 -17.87
CA TYR A 103 -9.89 -1.84 -18.69
C TYR A 103 -11.40 -1.76 -18.91
N MET A 104 -11.84 -1.73 -20.17
CA MET A 104 -13.26 -1.78 -20.56
C MET A 104 -14.16 -0.75 -19.85
N ASP A 105 -13.66 0.45 -19.56
CA ASP A 105 -14.43 1.51 -18.86
C ASP A 105 -14.99 1.05 -17.50
N ARG A 106 -14.34 0.08 -16.84
CA ARG A 106 -14.80 -0.52 -15.57
C ARG A 106 -14.60 0.36 -14.34
N ASN A 107 -14.19 1.61 -14.53
CA ASN A 107 -13.86 2.53 -13.46
C ASN A 107 -12.75 1.98 -12.54
N GLU A 108 -11.60 1.66 -13.14
CA GLU A 108 -10.40 1.14 -12.47
C GLU A 108 -9.64 2.26 -11.76
N SER A 109 -10.22 2.77 -10.67
CA SER A 109 -9.67 3.93 -9.95
C SER A 109 -8.77 3.56 -8.77
N CYS A 110 -8.47 2.27 -8.55
CA CYS A 110 -7.66 1.80 -7.43
C CYS A 110 -6.51 0.92 -7.91
N VAL A 111 -5.45 0.82 -7.12
CA VAL A 111 -4.21 0.17 -7.55
C VAL A 111 -3.84 -1.01 -6.68
N GLU A 112 -3.53 -2.13 -7.34
CA GLU A 112 -2.98 -3.33 -6.71
C GLU A 112 -1.54 -3.61 -7.18
N ILE A 113 -0.75 -4.27 -6.33
CA ILE A 113 0.47 -4.97 -6.72
C ILE A 113 0.06 -6.33 -7.30
N ARG A 114 0.42 -6.58 -8.56
CA ARG A 114 0.03 -7.77 -9.34
C ARG A 114 1.19 -8.51 -9.98
N PHE A 115 2.14 -7.82 -10.62
CA PHE A 115 3.23 -8.48 -11.34
C PHE A 115 4.45 -8.70 -10.42
N PHE A 116 4.31 -9.63 -9.47
CA PHE A 116 5.20 -9.79 -8.31
C PHE A 116 6.69 -10.04 -8.61
N GLU A 117 7.01 -10.52 -9.81
CA GLU A 117 8.39 -10.84 -10.23
C GLU A 117 9.09 -9.66 -10.93
N GLN A 118 8.41 -8.51 -11.08
CA GLN A 118 8.90 -7.35 -11.79
C GLN A 118 8.98 -6.15 -10.85
N GLU A 119 9.96 -5.25 -11.05
CA GLU A 119 10.01 -3.98 -10.33
C GLU A 119 8.73 -3.18 -10.59
N ASN A 120 8.35 -3.08 -11.86
CA ASN A 120 7.11 -2.50 -12.34
C ASN A 120 5.97 -3.51 -12.19
N SER A 121 5.18 -3.39 -11.12
CA SER A 121 4.23 -4.42 -10.69
C SER A 121 2.81 -3.94 -10.46
N TRP A 122 2.53 -2.65 -10.63
CA TRP A 122 1.22 -2.08 -10.34
C TRP A 122 0.22 -2.30 -11.47
N ASN A 123 -1.04 -2.44 -11.09
CA ASN A 123 -2.18 -2.61 -11.97
C ASN A 123 -3.35 -1.78 -11.44
N ASP A 124 -4.02 -1.01 -12.30
CA ASP A 124 -5.30 -0.42 -11.96
C ASP A 124 -6.42 -1.47 -12.06
N ILE A 125 -7.40 -1.36 -11.17
CA ILE A 125 -8.48 -2.34 -11.03
C ILE A 125 -9.68 -1.68 -10.31
N PRO A 126 -10.93 -2.17 -10.49
CA PRO A 126 -12.06 -1.57 -9.80
C PRO A 126 -11.93 -1.67 -8.29
N CYS A 127 -12.19 -0.57 -7.59
CA CYS A 127 -12.01 -0.46 -6.14
C CYS A 127 -12.86 -1.43 -5.29
N TYR A 128 -13.89 -2.03 -5.90
CA TYR A 128 -14.78 -2.99 -5.24
C TYR A 128 -14.24 -4.43 -5.23
N GLU A 129 -13.16 -4.71 -5.97
CA GLU A 129 -12.51 -6.02 -5.97
C GLU A 129 -11.96 -6.37 -4.58
N GLN A 130 -11.75 -7.66 -4.32
CA GLN A 130 -11.28 -8.12 -3.00
C GLN A 130 -9.80 -8.49 -3.04
N ASN A 131 -8.97 -7.65 -2.44
CA ASN A 131 -7.53 -7.88 -2.32
C ASN A 131 -7.07 -7.83 -0.87
N TYR A 132 -5.87 -8.38 -0.64
CA TYR A 132 -5.14 -8.07 0.58
C TYR A 132 -4.77 -6.59 0.57
N TRP A 133 -4.40 -6.03 1.71
CA TRP A 133 -3.91 -4.68 1.83
C TRP A 133 -2.70 -4.57 2.76
N ILE A 134 -1.97 -3.47 2.59
CA ILE A 134 -0.84 -3.10 3.44
C ILE A 134 -1.15 -1.75 4.08
N CYS A 135 -1.08 -1.70 5.40
CA CYS A 135 -1.12 -0.44 6.13
C CYS A 135 0.29 0.05 6.43
N GLU A 136 0.46 1.36 6.44
CA GLU A 136 1.69 2.04 6.79
C GLU A 136 1.45 3.13 7.84
N LYS A 137 2.38 3.25 8.80
CA LYS A 137 2.50 4.43 9.64
C LYS A 137 3.96 4.71 9.97
N ASN A 138 4.26 5.97 10.27
CA ASN A 138 5.57 6.36 10.77
C ASN A 138 5.91 5.60 12.07
N ALA A 139 7.15 5.17 12.20
CA ALA A 139 7.63 4.44 13.37
C ALA A 139 8.11 5.35 14.53
N LEU A 140 8.06 6.67 14.32
CA LEU A 140 8.55 7.72 15.22
C LEU A 140 7.42 8.65 15.66
#